data_AF-A0A1A8WI13-F1
#
_entry.id   AF-A0A1A8WI13-F1
#
_cell.length_a   1.000
_cell.length_b   1.000
_cell.length_c   1.000
_cell.angle_alpha   90.00
_cell.angle_beta   90.00
_cell.angle_gamma   90.00
#
_symmetry.space_group_name_H-M   'P 1'
#
loop_
_entity.id
_entity.type
_entity.pdbx_description
1 polymer ?
#
loop_
_entity_poly.entity_id
_entity_poly.type
_entity_poly.pdbx_seq_one_letter_code
_entity_poly.pdbx_strand_id
1 'polypeptide(L)'
;NAELAEKAGLNCDNKYQWCVKSVNSINENYQFLGLDTNIISENINNKISLFLELFIKYSEKLNLNIEISPILNMNEDESHIFGRIYTDNEINISESNIILEGNINYNNGDKAQLLNLSSMKNLCFFLGQILAIKGKKEINQYSIKYYVSSIYAGLPTHLKVKIDNDILLKHFNCQEIENDIKSEELGNDQILQMYNNDNIHIMVCNGYVYKDNDYSDYFDIFLKIVNEKLPHVVLIFGPFLYIRNFNEAIQKIGDINVIYDNIFKKITKLAKNEALEKTHFYIIPSIYDSINIYPLPQPPFCNENYMNAANN
;
A
#
# COMPACT_ATOMS: atom_id res chain seq x y z
N ASN A 1 -7.35 -9.51 34.36
CA ASN A 1 -8.40 -8.48 34.58
C ASN A 1 -8.23 -7.64 35.86
N ALA A 2 -7.03 -7.55 36.45
CA ALA A 2 -6.78 -6.68 37.63
C ALA A 2 -5.59 -5.71 37.43
N GLU A 3 -5.04 -5.59 36.22
CA GLU A 3 -3.87 -4.73 35.94
C GLU A 3 -4.20 -3.44 35.17
N LEU A 4 -5.46 -3.21 34.82
CA LEU A 4 -5.90 -1.91 34.30
C LEU A 4 -6.23 -0.99 35.48
N ALA A 5 -5.23 -0.65 36.28
CA ALA A 5 -5.35 0.44 37.24
C ALA A 5 -5.35 1.75 36.44
N GLU A 6 -6.39 2.57 36.62
CA GLU A 6 -6.42 3.96 36.14
C GLU A 6 -5.17 4.70 36.65
N LYS A 7 -4.21 4.92 35.76
CA LYS A 7 -3.19 5.94 35.98
C LYS A 7 -3.62 7.17 35.20
N ALA A 8 -3.81 8.27 35.92
CA ALA A 8 -4.07 9.58 35.32
C ALA A 8 -2.93 9.90 34.34
N GLY A 9 -3.23 9.97 33.05
CA GLY A 9 -2.24 10.23 32.03
C GLY A 9 -1.68 11.65 32.19
N LEU A 10 -0.37 11.77 32.38
CA LEU A 10 0.31 13.07 32.45
C LEU A 10 0.64 13.65 31.08
N ASN A 11 0.78 14.98 31.09
CA ASN A 11 0.70 15.93 29.98
C ASN A 11 1.73 15.66 28.86
N CYS A 12 1.26 15.27 27.68
CA CYS A 12 1.99 15.47 26.43
C CYS A 12 1.54 16.84 25.95
N ASP A 13 2.45 17.79 25.78
CA ASP A 13 2.15 19.20 25.44
C ASP A 13 1.66 19.30 23.98
N ASN A 14 0.51 18.70 23.68
CA ASN A 14 -0.17 18.75 22.39
C ASN A 14 -1.29 19.77 22.50
N LYS A 15 -0.92 21.05 22.59
CA LYS A 15 -1.84 22.15 22.30
C LYS A 15 -2.34 21.99 20.86
N TYR A 16 -3.54 21.42 20.74
CA TYR A 16 -4.47 21.58 19.62
C TYR A 16 -3.86 21.49 18.21
N GLN A 17 -3.99 20.32 17.58
CA GLN A 17 -4.34 20.27 16.16
C GLN A 17 -5.40 19.18 15.95
N TRP A 18 -6.67 19.54 16.19
CA TRP A 18 -7.83 18.82 15.67
C TRP A 18 -7.93 19.04 14.16
N CYS A 19 -6.89 18.68 13.42
CA CYS A 19 -7.06 18.43 12.01
C CYS A 19 -7.45 16.96 11.91
N VAL A 20 -8.55 16.68 11.21
CA VAL A 20 -8.50 15.55 10.28
C VAL A 20 -7.35 15.90 9.33
N LYS A 21 -6.10 15.64 9.75
CA LYS A 21 -4.98 15.67 8.83
C LYS A 21 -5.29 14.50 7.94
N SER A 22 -5.90 14.80 6.80
CA SER A 22 -5.63 14.04 5.60
C SER A 22 -4.11 13.95 5.59
N VAL A 23 -3.54 12.81 6.00
CA VAL A 23 -2.18 12.47 5.63
C VAL A 23 -2.30 12.22 4.14
N ASN A 24 -2.33 13.33 3.40
CA ASN A 24 -2.34 13.39 1.96
C ASN A 24 -0.92 12.95 1.57
N SER A 25 -0.65 11.66 1.62
CA SER A 25 0.39 11.10 0.76
C SER A 25 0.01 11.30 -0.71
N ILE A 26 -1.27 11.53 -0.97
CA ILE A 26 -1.83 11.92 -2.25
C ILE A 26 -1.98 13.44 -2.32
N ASN A 27 -1.06 14.05 -3.05
CA ASN A 27 -0.92 15.47 -3.38
C ASN A 27 -2.27 16.19 -3.66
N GLU A 28 -2.34 17.49 -3.41
CA GLU A 28 -3.37 18.43 -3.91
C GLU A 28 -3.59 18.29 -5.44
N ASN A 29 -2.61 17.72 -6.13
CA ASN A 29 -2.63 17.33 -7.54
C ASN A 29 -3.15 15.91 -7.81
N TYR A 30 -4.00 15.30 -6.97
CA TYR A 30 -4.61 14.02 -7.34
C TYR A 30 -5.45 14.20 -8.61
N GLN A 31 -4.87 13.77 -9.72
CA GLN A 31 -5.50 13.80 -11.03
C GLN A 31 -5.80 12.37 -11.41
N PHE A 32 -7.09 12.01 -11.41
CA PHE A 32 -7.51 10.85 -12.18
C PHE A 32 -7.36 11.21 -13.65
N LEU A 33 -6.21 10.86 -14.23
CA LEU A 33 -5.88 11.12 -15.65
C LEU A 33 -6.67 10.24 -16.63
N GLY A 34 -7.67 9.50 -16.14
CA GLY A 34 -8.43 8.54 -16.93
C GLY A 34 -7.64 7.25 -17.22
N LEU A 35 -8.07 6.54 -18.26
CA LEU A 35 -7.48 5.28 -18.72
C LEU A 35 -6.63 5.50 -19.98
N ASP A 36 -5.79 6.53 -20.01
CA ASP A 36 -4.88 6.75 -21.13
C ASP A 36 -3.86 5.60 -21.19
N THR A 37 -3.89 4.86 -22.30
CA THR A 37 -3.05 3.67 -22.52
C THR A 37 -1.56 4.01 -22.49
N ASN A 38 -1.17 5.21 -22.94
CA ASN A 38 0.22 5.65 -22.92
C ASN A 38 0.69 5.89 -21.49
N ILE A 39 -0.14 6.57 -20.67
CA ILE A 39 0.16 6.81 -19.26
C ILE A 39 0.23 5.48 -18.49
N ILE A 40 -0.67 4.53 -18.78
CA ILE A 40 -0.63 3.19 -18.17
C ILE A 40 0.65 2.46 -18.55
N SER A 41 1.01 2.45 -19.84
CA SER A 41 2.24 1.83 -20.34
C SER A 41 3.49 2.45 -19.72
N GLU A 42 3.54 3.78 -19.63
CA GLU A 42 4.64 4.51 -19.00
C GLU A 42 4.77 4.14 -17.51
N ASN A 43 3.67 4.12 -16.76
CA ASN A 43 3.69 3.73 -15.35
C ASN A 43 4.14 2.27 -15.14
N ILE A 44 3.72 1.35 -16.01
CA ILE A 44 4.21 -0.04 -15.98
C ILE A 44 5.72 -0.08 -16.22
N ASN A 45 6.22 0.66 -17.21
CA ASN A 45 7.65 0.73 -17.50
C ASN A 45 8.44 1.33 -16.34
N ASN A 46 7.99 2.46 -15.79
CA ASN A 46 8.60 3.11 -14.63
C ASN A 46 8.68 2.16 -13.43
N LYS A 47 7.62 1.36 -13.19
CA LYS A 47 7.63 0.33 -12.16
C LYS A 47 8.70 -0.74 -12.42
N ILE A 48 8.83 -1.26 -13.64
CA ILE A 48 9.88 -2.24 -13.97
C ILE A 48 11.27 -1.63 -13.80
N SER A 49 11.49 -0.39 -14.25
CA SER A 49 12.77 0.33 -14.11
C SER A 49 13.16 0.51 -12.64
N LEU A 50 12.23 0.96 -11.80
CA LEU A 50 12.46 1.14 -10.36
C LEU A 50 12.88 -0.17 -9.70
N PHE A 51 12.13 -1.25 -9.96
CA PHE A 51 12.45 -2.55 -9.38
C PHE A 51 13.77 -3.12 -9.89
N LEU A 52 14.16 -2.84 -11.15
CA LEU A 52 15.48 -3.21 -11.67
C LEU A 52 16.60 -2.48 -10.94
N GLU A 53 16.49 -1.15 -10.78
CA GLU A 53 17.48 -0.33 -10.05
C GLU A 53 17.63 -0.83 -8.61
N LEU A 54 16.51 -1.10 -7.92
CA LEU A 54 16.52 -1.69 -6.58
C LEU A 54 17.17 -3.08 -6.57
N PHE A 55 16.80 -3.97 -7.50
CA PHE A 55 17.33 -5.33 -7.57
C PHE A 55 18.85 -5.36 -7.76
N ILE A 56 19.38 -4.50 -8.64
CA ILE A 56 20.83 -4.38 -8.86
C ILE A 56 21.52 -3.92 -7.56
N LYS A 57 20.98 -2.90 -6.89
CA LYS A 57 21.53 -2.39 -5.63
C LYS A 57 21.54 -3.42 -4.51
N TYR A 58 20.46 -4.19 -4.37
CA TYR A 58 20.42 -5.29 -3.41
C TYR A 58 21.44 -6.38 -3.76
N SER A 59 21.57 -6.72 -5.05
CA SER A 59 22.55 -7.70 -5.51
C SER A 59 23.98 -7.26 -5.21
N GLU A 60 24.32 -6.00 -5.46
CA GLU A 60 25.60 -5.38 -5.09
C GLU A 60 25.85 -5.48 -3.57
N LYS A 61 24.90 -5.03 -2.73
CA LYS A 61 25.08 -5.04 -1.27
C LYS A 61 25.18 -6.44 -0.68
N LEU A 62 24.58 -7.43 -1.32
CA LEU A 62 24.65 -8.84 -0.90
C LEU A 62 25.82 -9.59 -1.54
N ASN A 63 26.67 -8.92 -2.34
CA ASN A 63 27.74 -9.53 -3.12
C ASN A 63 27.25 -10.69 -4.01
N LEU A 64 26.04 -10.57 -4.55
CA LEU A 64 25.52 -11.48 -5.55
C LEU A 64 26.11 -11.12 -6.90
N ASN A 65 26.82 -12.05 -7.54
CA ASN A 65 27.39 -11.85 -8.86
C ASN A 65 26.31 -12.00 -9.96
N ILE A 66 25.34 -11.08 -9.98
CA ILE A 66 24.21 -11.08 -10.90
C ILE A 66 24.31 -9.86 -11.80
N GLU A 67 24.61 -10.10 -13.07
CA GLU A 67 24.59 -9.08 -14.13
C GLU A 67 23.38 -9.28 -15.02
N ILE A 68 22.48 -8.29 -15.05
CA ILE A 68 21.29 -8.30 -15.88
C ILE A 68 21.68 -7.99 -17.33
N SER A 69 21.19 -8.81 -18.25
CA SER A 69 21.30 -8.66 -19.70
C SER A 69 19.93 -8.32 -20.30
N PRO A 70 19.88 -7.66 -21.48
CA PRO A 70 18.65 -7.52 -22.22
C PRO A 70 18.04 -8.89 -22.56
N ILE A 71 16.72 -8.97 -22.71
CA ILE A 71 16.02 -10.20 -23.12
C ILE A 71 16.60 -10.74 -24.43
N LEU A 72 16.73 -9.88 -25.43
CA LEU A 72 17.45 -10.16 -26.66
C LEU A 72 18.94 -9.78 -26.51
N ASN A 73 19.72 -10.67 -25.89
CA ASN A 73 21.18 -10.54 -25.79
C ASN A 73 21.90 -11.48 -26.78
N MET A 74 23.23 -11.36 -26.89
CA MET A 74 24.07 -12.24 -27.73
C MET A 74 24.79 -13.34 -26.92
N ASN A 75 24.45 -13.54 -25.65
CA ASN A 75 25.09 -14.55 -24.82
C ASN A 75 24.67 -15.96 -25.30
N GLU A 76 25.66 -16.84 -25.44
CA GLU A 76 25.45 -18.25 -25.81
C GLU A 76 25.13 -19.14 -24.60
N ASP A 77 25.60 -18.71 -23.43
CA ASP A 77 25.39 -19.35 -22.13
C ASP A 77 24.13 -18.82 -21.41
N GLU A 78 23.94 -19.24 -20.16
CA GLU A 78 22.88 -18.69 -19.32
C GLU A 78 23.09 -17.20 -19.04
N SER A 79 22.02 -16.42 -19.16
CA SER A 79 22.03 -15.01 -18.79
C SER A 79 20.96 -14.70 -17.76
N HIS A 80 21.15 -13.61 -17.03
CA HIS A 80 20.11 -13.07 -16.17
C HIS A 80 19.29 -12.04 -16.95
N ILE A 81 17.98 -12.21 -16.99
CA ILE A 81 17.04 -11.25 -17.58
C ILE A 81 16.09 -10.76 -16.51
N PHE A 82 15.54 -9.57 -16.71
CA PHE A 82 14.67 -8.92 -15.73
C PHE A 82 13.40 -8.40 -16.40
N GLY A 83 12.26 -8.59 -15.74
CA GLY A 83 11.00 -8.12 -16.28
C GLY A 83 9.81 -8.45 -15.41
N ARG A 84 8.63 -8.29 -16.01
CA ARG A 84 7.34 -8.51 -15.38
C ARG A 84 6.69 -9.78 -15.91
N ILE A 85 6.10 -10.57 -15.01
CA ILE A 85 5.30 -11.73 -15.37
C ILE A 85 4.01 -11.28 -16.06
N TYR A 86 3.77 -11.85 -17.23
CA TYR A 86 2.69 -11.50 -18.14
C TYR A 86 2.16 -12.76 -18.85
N THR A 87 0.99 -12.65 -19.46
CA THR A 87 0.39 -13.65 -20.36
C THR A 87 -0.29 -12.92 -21.51
N ASP A 88 -0.13 -13.39 -22.74
CA ASP A 88 -0.79 -12.79 -23.92
C ASP A 88 -2.28 -13.20 -24.04
N ASN A 89 -2.74 -14.16 -23.23
CA ASN A 89 -4.10 -14.70 -23.31
C ASN A 89 -4.93 -14.36 -22.08
N GLU A 90 -6.25 -14.26 -22.23
CA GLU A 90 -7.22 -14.12 -21.11
C GLU A 90 -7.36 -15.40 -20.25
N ILE A 91 -6.50 -16.40 -20.48
CA ILE A 91 -6.48 -17.65 -19.74
C ILE A 91 -5.69 -17.44 -18.44
N ASN A 92 -6.10 -18.13 -17.38
CA ASN A 92 -5.33 -18.21 -16.14
C ASN A 92 -3.86 -18.58 -16.41
N ILE A 93 -2.97 -17.96 -15.64
CA ILE A 93 -1.54 -18.24 -15.66
C ILE A 93 -1.27 -19.68 -15.22
N SER A 94 -0.34 -20.33 -15.91
CA SER A 94 0.10 -21.72 -15.72
C SER A 94 1.58 -21.83 -16.08
N GLU A 95 2.25 -22.94 -15.72
CA GLU A 95 3.67 -23.14 -16.07
C GLU A 95 3.95 -23.14 -17.59
N SER A 96 2.91 -23.26 -18.43
CA SER A 96 3.03 -23.38 -19.88
C SER A 96 2.87 -22.06 -20.66
N ASN A 97 2.24 -21.05 -20.06
CA ASN A 97 1.87 -19.79 -20.72
C ASN A 97 2.46 -18.55 -20.04
N ILE A 98 3.45 -18.71 -19.17
CA ILE A 98 4.14 -17.59 -18.52
C ILE A 98 5.12 -16.93 -19.49
N ILE A 99 5.03 -15.60 -19.56
CA ILE A 99 5.93 -14.75 -20.31
C ILE A 99 6.59 -13.76 -19.35
N LEU A 100 7.86 -13.46 -19.60
CA LEU A 100 8.56 -12.32 -19.02
C LEU A 100 8.55 -11.17 -20.03
N GLU A 101 7.88 -10.09 -19.68
CA GLU A 101 7.85 -8.84 -20.44
C GLU A 101 8.94 -7.90 -19.92
N GLY A 102 9.84 -7.50 -20.82
CA GLY A 102 10.90 -6.56 -20.51
C GLY A 102 10.45 -5.10 -20.52
N ASN A 103 11.22 -4.25 -19.84
CA ASN A 103 11.06 -2.80 -19.92
C ASN A 103 11.34 -2.27 -21.34
N ILE A 104 10.59 -1.25 -21.78
CA ILE A 104 10.75 -0.60 -23.09
C ILE A 104 12.14 0.03 -23.28
N ASN A 105 12.68 0.71 -22.28
CA ASN A 105 13.94 1.43 -22.39
C ASN A 105 15.17 0.51 -22.44
N TYR A 106 15.11 -0.64 -21.75
CA TYR A 106 16.26 -1.56 -21.63
C TYR A 106 16.15 -2.80 -22.53
N ASN A 107 14.93 -3.28 -22.78
CA ASN A 107 14.67 -4.49 -23.58
C ASN A 107 13.88 -4.20 -24.86
N ASN A 108 13.65 -2.94 -25.25
CA ASN A 108 12.77 -2.57 -26.38
C ASN A 108 11.34 -3.15 -26.28
N GLY A 109 10.90 -3.54 -25.08
CA GLY A 109 9.60 -4.20 -24.87
C GLY A 109 9.58 -5.68 -25.30
N ASP A 110 10.74 -6.30 -25.48
CA ASP A 110 10.86 -7.71 -25.82
C ASP A 110 10.16 -8.60 -24.78
N LYS A 111 9.64 -9.72 -25.27
CA LYS A 111 8.94 -10.74 -24.47
C LYS A 111 9.64 -12.08 -24.61
N ALA A 112 9.79 -12.79 -23.50
CA ALA A 112 10.37 -14.13 -23.48
C ALA A 112 9.40 -15.14 -22.84
N GLN A 113 9.13 -16.24 -23.54
CA GLN A 113 8.41 -17.37 -22.95
C GLN A 113 9.33 -18.10 -21.95
N LEU A 114 8.82 -18.38 -20.76
CA LEU A 114 9.55 -19.10 -19.73
C LEU A 114 9.23 -20.58 -19.78
N LEU A 115 10.26 -21.42 -19.83
CA LEU A 115 10.16 -22.87 -19.89
C LEU A 115 10.88 -23.51 -18.71
N ASN A 116 10.68 -24.83 -18.54
CA ASN A 116 11.27 -25.65 -17.48
C ASN A 116 10.78 -25.34 -16.05
N LEU A 117 9.71 -24.56 -15.90
CA LEU A 117 9.15 -24.18 -14.59
C LEU A 117 8.58 -25.36 -13.80
N SER A 118 8.01 -26.36 -14.49
CA SER A 118 7.43 -27.56 -13.86
C SER A 118 8.45 -28.44 -13.12
N SER A 119 9.74 -28.31 -13.44
CA SER A 119 10.81 -29.04 -12.77
C SER A 119 11.22 -28.41 -11.44
N MET A 120 10.84 -27.15 -11.21
CA MET A 120 11.24 -26.35 -10.06
C MET A 120 10.22 -26.50 -8.93
N LYS A 121 10.70 -26.58 -7.69
CA LYS A 121 9.85 -26.67 -6.49
C LYS A 121 9.63 -25.30 -5.88
N ASN A 122 8.50 -25.12 -5.19
CA ASN A 122 8.18 -23.93 -4.39
C ASN A 122 8.15 -22.63 -5.20
N LEU A 123 7.52 -22.67 -6.37
CA LEU A 123 7.29 -21.48 -7.19
C LEU A 123 5.95 -20.83 -6.88
N CYS A 124 5.93 -19.50 -6.88
CA CYS A 124 4.72 -18.70 -6.82
C CYS A 124 4.85 -17.56 -7.84
N PHE A 125 4.04 -17.63 -8.89
CA PHE A 125 3.95 -16.59 -9.90
C PHE A 125 2.55 -15.97 -9.91
N PHE A 126 2.51 -14.66 -10.13
CA PHE A 126 1.26 -13.94 -10.37
C PHE A 126 1.48 -12.85 -11.42
N LEU A 127 0.41 -12.48 -12.12
CA LEU A 127 0.46 -11.45 -13.16
C LEU A 127 0.90 -10.11 -12.57
N GLY A 128 1.85 -9.45 -13.23
CA GLY A 128 2.41 -8.19 -12.78
C GLY A 128 3.55 -8.30 -11.77
N GLN A 129 3.92 -9.51 -11.34
CA GLN A 129 5.10 -9.74 -10.50
C GLN A 129 6.38 -9.37 -11.25
N ILE A 130 7.29 -8.67 -10.61
CA ILE A 130 8.58 -8.27 -11.19
C ILE A 130 9.69 -9.12 -10.56
N LEU A 131 10.57 -9.67 -11.40
CA LEU A 131 11.61 -10.60 -10.98
C LEU A 131 12.76 -10.70 -11.98
N ALA A 132 13.87 -11.25 -11.52
CA ALA A 132 14.98 -11.66 -12.36
C ALA A 132 14.96 -13.17 -12.59
N ILE A 133 15.40 -13.61 -13.76
CA ILE A 133 15.48 -15.01 -14.17
C ILE A 133 16.86 -15.29 -14.67
N LYS A 134 17.44 -16.40 -14.25
CA LYS A 134 18.59 -17.01 -14.91
C LYS A 134 18.10 -18.15 -15.80
N GLY A 135 18.57 -18.18 -17.03
CA GLY A 135 18.25 -19.29 -17.91
C GLY A 135 18.99 -19.25 -19.22
N LYS A 136 18.91 -20.35 -19.96
CA LYS A 136 19.47 -20.46 -21.31
C LYS A 136 18.47 -19.96 -22.33
N LYS A 137 18.91 -19.05 -23.19
CA LYS A 137 18.10 -18.45 -24.26
C LYS A 137 18.07 -19.36 -25.50
N GLU A 138 16.89 -19.46 -26.12
CA GLU A 138 16.67 -20.04 -27.46
C GLU A 138 15.83 -19.07 -28.28
N ILE A 139 16.33 -18.64 -29.44
CA ILE A 139 15.62 -17.74 -30.35
C ILE A 139 15.14 -18.53 -31.55
N ASN A 140 13.84 -18.50 -31.78
CA ASN A 140 13.21 -18.99 -33.01
C ASN A 140 12.67 -17.80 -33.80
N GLN A 141 12.33 -17.99 -35.08
CA GLN A 141 11.85 -16.94 -35.99
C GLN A 141 10.67 -16.11 -35.44
N TYR A 142 9.91 -16.65 -34.48
CA TYR A 142 8.68 -16.04 -33.95
C TYR A 142 8.68 -15.81 -32.43
N SER A 143 9.69 -16.29 -31.69
CA SER A 143 9.65 -16.26 -30.22
C SER A 143 11.03 -16.33 -29.59
N ILE A 144 11.21 -15.57 -28.51
CA ILE A 144 12.34 -15.72 -27.59
C ILE A 144 11.91 -16.63 -26.45
N LYS A 145 12.68 -17.67 -26.16
CA LYS A 145 12.40 -18.64 -25.10
C LYS A 145 13.57 -18.67 -24.12
N TYR A 146 13.27 -18.81 -22.83
CA TYR A 146 14.26 -19.01 -21.78
C TYR A 146 13.95 -20.30 -21.02
N TYR A 147 14.89 -21.25 -21.03
CA TYR A 147 14.85 -22.43 -20.16
C TYR A 147 15.37 -22.02 -18.79
N VAL A 148 14.45 -21.88 -17.85
CA VAL A 148 14.73 -21.31 -16.53
C VAL A 148 15.53 -22.30 -15.70
N SER A 149 16.61 -21.81 -15.09
CA SER A 149 17.44 -22.55 -14.14
C SER A 149 17.40 -21.94 -12.74
N SER A 150 17.17 -20.63 -12.60
CA SER A 150 17.01 -19.96 -11.31
C SER A 150 16.10 -18.74 -11.42
N ILE A 151 15.41 -18.42 -10.31
CA ILE A 151 14.48 -17.29 -10.22
C ILE A 151 14.84 -16.47 -8.99
N TYR A 152 14.85 -15.16 -9.15
CA TYR A 152 15.09 -14.19 -8.08
C TYR A 152 13.88 -13.26 -8.01
N ALA A 153 12.95 -13.58 -7.11
CA ALA A 153 11.71 -12.85 -6.93
C ALA A 153 11.72 -12.06 -5.62
N GLY A 154 11.13 -10.86 -5.67
CA GLY A 154 11.06 -9.95 -4.53
C GLY A 154 12.39 -9.26 -4.22
N LEU A 155 12.31 -8.26 -3.34
CA LEU A 155 13.48 -7.67 -2.70
C LEU A 155 13.67 -8.39 -1.36
N PRO A 156 14.90 -8.72 -0.93
CA PRO A 156 15.13 -9.43 0.32
C PRO A 156 14.99 -8.46 1.50
N THR A 157 13.78 -7.94 1.74
CA THR A 157 13.46 -6.94 2.77
C THR A 157 13.70 -7.44 4.19
N HIS A 158 13.73 -8.75 4.40
CA HIS A 158 14.11 -9.38 5.67
C HIS A 158 15.61 -9.25 5.98
N LEU A 159 16.44 -9.04 4.95
CA LEU A 159 17.82 -8.65 5.12
C LEU A 159 17.77 -7.15 5.38
N LYS A 160 18.24 -6.71 6.56
CA LYS A 160 18.31 -5.30 6.98
C LYS A 160 19.32 -4.50 6.12
N VAL A 161 19.15 -4.53 4.81
CA VAL A 161 19.94 -3.82 3.83
C VAL A 161 19.35 -2.42 3.75
N LYS A 162 20.03 -1.46 4.38
CA LYS A 162 19.66 -0.04 4.26
C LYS A 162 19.99 0.38 2.82
N ILE A 163 18.99 0.70 2.01
CA ILE A 163 19.21 1.29 0.68
C ILE A 163 19.61 2.76 0.87
N ASP A 164 20.41 3.28 -0.04
CA ASP A 164 20.87 4.66 0.04
C ASP A 164 19.69 5.62 -0.13
N ASN A 165 19.60 6.61 0.76
CA ASN A 165 18.47 7.54 0.81
C ASN A 165 18.28 8.28 -0.52
N ASP A 166 19.35 8.57 -1.26
CA ASP A 166 19.29 9.25 -2.56
C ASP A 166 18.39 8.53 -3.57
N ILE A 167 18.37 7.18 -3.55
CA ILE A 167 17.52 6.38 -4.44
C ILE A 167 16.06 6.47 -4.00
N LEU A 168 15.82 6.42 -2.69
CA LEU A 168 14.47 6.56 -2.15
C LEU A 168 13.91 7.95 -2.45
N LEU A 169 14.71 9.01 -2.25
CA LEU A 169 14.33 10.39 -2.50
C LEU A 169 14.09 10.67 -4.00
N LYS A 170 14.84 10.01 -4.90
CA LYS A 170 14.64 10.09 -6.35
C LYS A 170 13.27 9.58 -6.80
N HIS A 171 12.75 8.53 -6.14
CA HIS A 171 11.56 7.81 -6.61
C HIS A 171 10.31 7.99 -5.75
N PHE A 172 10.46 8.40 -4.49
CA PHE A 172 9.36 8.61 -3.54
C PHE A 172 9.32 10.07 -3.09
N ASN A 173 8.14 10.66 -3.05
CA ASN A 173 7.94 12.04 -2.61
C ASN A 173 8.26 12.20 -1.11
N CYS A 174 9.25 13.04 -0.78
CA CYS A 174 10.19 12.79 0.33
C CYS A 174 9.85 13.33 1.72
N GLN A 175 8.76 14.09 1.92
CA GLN A 175 8.53 14.68 3.25
C GLN A 175 8.44 13.61 4.35
N GLU A 176 7.88 12.44 4.03
CA GLU A 176 7.76 11.31 4.95
C GLU A 176 9.13 10.66 5.21
N ILE A 177 9.93 10.41 4.17
CA ILE A 177 11.27 9.83 4.29
C ILE A 177 12.22 10.76 5.07
N GLU A 178 12.17 12.06 4.80
CA GLU A 178 12.95 13.07 5.54
C GLU A 178 12.55 13.12 7.02
N ASN A 179 11.27 12.94 7.33
CA ASN A 179 10.78 12.90 8.71
C ASN A 179 11.15 11.58 9.40
N ASP A 180 11.10 10.45 8.70
CA ASP A 180 11.55 9.17 9.21
C ASP A 180 13.05 9.20 9.54
N ILE A 181 13.87 9.82 8.67
CA ILE A 181 15.30 10.05 8.94
C ILE A 181 15.51 10.87 10.21
N LYS A 182 14.76 11.97 10.38
CA LYS A 182 14.80 12.77 11.63
C LYS A 182 14.34 11.96 12.85
N SER A 183 13.41 11.02 12.67
CA SER A 183 12.97 10.13 13.76
C SER A 183 13.98 9.04 14.08
N GLU A 184 14.77 8.57 13.11
CA GLU A 184 15.93 7.68 13.37
C GLU A 184 17.04 8.41 14.15
N GLU A 185 17.14 9.73 14.02
CA GLU A 185 18.04 10.57 14.82
C GLU A 185 17.56 10.73 16.28
N LEU A 186 16.26 10.58 16.54
CA LEU A 186 15.77 10.40 17.90
C LEU A 186 16.16 8.99 18.37
N GLY A 187 17.02 8.91 19.38
CA GLY A 187 17.37 7.62 19.98
C GLY A 187 16.11 6.90 20.47
N ASN A 188 16.07 5.56 20.31
CA ASN A 188 14.95 4.72 20.78
C ASN A 188 14.52 5.05 22.22
N ASP A 189 15.46 5.42 23.08
CA ASP A 189 15.20 5.81 24.47
C ASP A 189 14.35 7.08 24.58
N GLN A 190 14.52 8.06 23.68
CA GLN A 190 13.70 9.27 23.64
C GLN A 190 12.27 8.96 23.19
N ILE A 191 12.10 8.10 22.18
CA ILE A 191 10.77 7.68 21.71
C ILE A 191 10.06 6.88 22.82
N LEU A 192 10.74 5.94 23.46
CA LEU A 192 10.18 5.18 24.58
C LEU A 192 9.81 6.10 25.75
N GLN A 193 10.64 7.10 26.05
CA GLN A 193 10.34 8.12 27.06
C GLN A 193 9.09 8.95 26.72
N MET A 194 8.82 9.27 25.44
CA MET A 194 7.58 9.96 25.03
C MET A 194 6.33 9.16 25.41
N TYR A 195 6.43 7.84 25.46
CA TYR A 195 5.36 6.94 25.88
C TYR A 195 5.57 6.41 27.31
N ASN A 196 6.42 7.06 28.14
CA ASN A 196 6.74 6.64 29.50
C ASN A 196 7.22 5.18 29.65
N ASN A 197 7.82 4.63 28.60
CA ASN A 197 8.17 3.21 28.48
C ASN A 197 6.96 2.27 28.61
N ASP A 198 5.74 2.77 28.39
CA ASP A 198 4.52 1.97 28.34
C ASP A 198 4.25 1.43 26.93
N ASN A 199 3.43 0.39 26.86
CA ASN A 199 3.02 -0.20 25.59
C ASN A 199 2.13 0.75 24.80
N ILE A 200 2.38 0.84 23.49
CA ILE A 200 1.47 1.53 22.57
C ILE A 200 0.27 0.62 22.28
N HIS A 201 -0.91 1.16 22.52
CA HIS A 201 -2.19 0.47 22.31
C HIS A 201 -2.86 1.02 21.05
N ILE A 202 -3.01 0.15 20.04
CA ILE A 202 -3.65 0.46 18.77
C ILE A 202 -4.92 -0.36 18.66
N MET A 203 -6.05 0.30 18.41
CA MET A 203 -7.31 -0.36 18.11
C MET A 203 -7.64 -0.19 16.64
N VAL A 204 -8.08 -1.29 16.00
CA VAL A 204 -8.39 -1.31 14.57
C VAL A 204 -9.78 -1.89 14.38
N CYS A 205 -10.58 -1.26 13.53
CA CYS A 205 -11.85 -1.83 13.09
C CYS A 205 -12.07 -1.62 11.59
N ASN A 206 -12.94 -2.46 11.05
CA ASN A 206 -13.61 -2.17 9.80
C ASN A 206 -14.96 -1.52 10.12
N GLY A 207 -15.23 -0.41 9.46
CA GLY A 207 -16.32 0.50 9.72
C GLY A 207 -17.65 0.07 9.14
N TYR A 208 -17.87 -1.19 8.73
CA TYR A 208 -19.16 -1.72 8.24
C TYR A 208 -20.35 -1.35 9.15
N VAL A 209 -20.89 -0.14 8.97
CA VAL A 209 -22.00 0.40 9.77
C VAL A 209 -23.31 -0.10 9.19
N TYR A 210 -23.37 -0.27 7.87
CA TYR A 210 -24.53 -0.83 7.20
C TYR A 210 -24.16 -2.13 6.51
N LYS A 211 -24.88 -3.20 6.86
CA LYS A 211 -24.78 -4.50 6.20
C LYS A 211 -26.17 -4.86 5.66
N ASP A 212 -26.23 -5.21 4.38
CA ASP A 212 -27.49 -5.61 3.72
C ASP A 212 -28.65 -4.60 3.89
N ASN A 213 -28.31 -3.30 3.99
CA ASN A 213 -29.21 -2.16 4.23
C ASN A 213 -29.68 -1.96 5.68
N ASP A 214 -29.23 -2.79 6.62
CA ASP A 214 -29.52 -2.66 8.05
C ASP A 214 -28.36 -2.03 8.81
N TYR A 215 -28.69 -1.17 9.77
CA TYR A 215 -27.71 -0.60 10.69
C TYR A 215 -27.15 -1.68 11.62
N SER A 216 -25.84 -1.67 11.80
CA SER A 216 -25.10 -2.58 12.64
C SER A 216 -24.56 -1.85 13.87
N ASP A 217 -25.00 -2.28 15.05
CA ASP A 217 -24.56 -1.73 16.33
C ASP A 217 -23.10 -2.07 16.67
N TYR A 218 -22.43 -2.93 15.88
CA TYR A 218 -21.03 -3.31 16.13
C TYR A 218 -20.09 -2.11 16.12
N PHE A 219 -20.36 -1.13 15.25
CA PHE A 219 -19.56 0.09 15.21
C PHE A 219 -19.71 0.90 16.51
N ASP A 220 -20.92 0.94 17.07
CA ASP A 220 -21.20 1.65 18.31
C ASP A 220 -20.59 0.97 19.52
N ILE A 221 -20.68 -0.36 19.55
CA ILE A 221 -20.02 -1.18 20.55
C ILE A 221 -18.51 -0.94 20.50
N PHE A 222 -17.91 -0.89 19.31
CA PHE A 222 -16.50 -0.57 19.15
C PHE A 222 -16.15 0.81 19.70
N LEU A 223 -16.91 1.85 19.33
CA LEU A 223 -16.71 3.21 19.84
C LEU A 223 -16.85 3.29 21.37
N LYS A 224 -17.76 2.52 21.96
CA LYS A 224 -17.89 2.39 23.41
C LYS A 224 -16.64 1.75 24.03
N ILE A 225 -16.12 0.66 23.44
CA ILE A 225 -14.89 0.02 23.92
C ILE A 225 -13.69 0.97 23.81
N VAL A 226 -13.59 1.75 22.74
CA VAL A 226 -12.56 2.79 22.59
C VAL A 226 -12.63 3.78 23.76
N ASN A 227 -13.84 4.25 24.10
CA ASN A 227 -14.04 5.16 25.23
C ASN A 227 -13.69 4.55 26.59
N GLU A 228 -13.81 3.23 26.74
CA GLU A 228 -13.46 2.52 27.97
C GLU A 228 -11.97 2.18 28.05
N LYS A 229 -11.31 1.95 26.90
CA LYS A 229 -9.93 1.46 26.82
C LYS A 229 -8.89 2.55 26.59
N LEU A 230 -9.30 3.72 26.13
CA LEU A 230 -8.45 4.90 25.91
C LEU A 230 -7.14 4.56 25.15
N PRO A 231 -7.23 3.95 23.94
CA PRO A 231 -6.04 3.58 23.17
C PRO A 231 -5.24 4.81 22.72
N HIS A 232 -3.98 4.60 22.33
CA HIS A 232 -3.15 5.67 21.78
C HIS A 232 -3.54 6.01 20.33
N VAL A 233 -3.93 4.99 19.56
CA VAL A 233 -4.30 5.12 18.14
C VAL A 233 -5.54 4.29 17.84
N VAL A 234 -6.45 4.85 17.03
CA VAL A 234 -7.64 4.18 16.49
C VAL A 234 -7.61 4.28 14.98
N LEU A 235 -7.60 3.12 14.31
CA LEU A 235 -7.68 3.02 12.85
C LEU A 235 -9.05 2.48 12.45
N ILE A 236 -9.80 3.26 11.68
CA ILE A 236 -11.14 2.90 11.21
C ILE A 236 -11.10 2.81 9.69
N PHE A 237 -11.09 1.57 9.18
CA PHE A 237 -11.10 1.31 7.75
C PHE A 237 -12.52 1.29 7.23
N GLY A 238 -12.78 1.85 6.05
CA GLY A 238 -14.00 1.59 5.31
C GLY A 238 -14.11 0.12 4.88
N PRO A 239 -15.23 -0.25 4.25
CA PRO A 239 -16.30 0.63 3.84
C PRO A 239 -17.32 0.86 4.96
N PHE A 240 -17.78 2.09 5.10
CA PHE A 240 -18.86 2.43 6.04
C PHE A 240 -20.23 2.04 5.52
N LEU A 241 -20.41 2.22 4.20
CA LEU A 241 -21.57 1.79 3.43
C LEU A 241 -21.08 1.03 2.19
N TYR A 242 -21.37 -0.26 2.13
CA TYR A 242 -20.80 -1.17 1.11
C TYR A 242 -21.49 -1.06 -0.25
N ILE A 243 -20.79 -0.54 -1.27
CA ILE A 243 -21.37 -0.24 -2.59
C ILE A 243 -21.91 -1.46 -3.37
N ARG A 244 -21.43 -2.67 -3.12
CA ARG A 244 -21.88 -3.85 -3.89
C ARG A 244 -23.24 -4.41 -3.46
N ASN A 245 -23.78 -3.95 -2.33
CA ASN A 245 -25.11 -4.36 -1.86
C ASN A 245 -26.25 -3.47 -2.41
N PHE A 246 -25.96 -2.58 -3.37
CA PHE A 246 -26.85 -1.57 -3.92
C PHE A 246 -27.88 -2.10 -4.95
N ASN A 247 -28.52 -3.24 -4.66
CA ASN A 247 -29.66 -3.69 -5.45
C ASN A 247 -30.95 -3.12 -4.83
N GLU A 248 -31.56 -2.14 -5.52
CA GLU A 248 -32.91 -1.56 -5.31
C GLU A 248 -33.19 -0.79 -3.99
N ALA A 249 -32.35 -0.88 -2.96
CA ALA A 249 -32.65 -0.34 -1.63
C ALA A 249 -32.14 1.09 -1.30
N ILE A 250 -31.54 1.80 -2.26
CA ILE A 250 -31.02 3.18 -2.05
C ILE A 250 -32.10 4.10 -1.46
N GLN A 251 -33.36 3.93 -1.89
CA GLN A 251 -34.48 4.74 -1.40
C GLN A 251 -34.81 4.49 0.08
N LYS A 252 -34.45 3.34 0.67
CA LYS A 252 -34.78 2.97 2.05
C LYS A 252 -33.74 3.44 3.07
N ILE A 253 -32.48 3.52 2.67
CA ILE A 253 -31.36 3.83 3.58
C ILE A 253 -31.24 5.34 3.84
N GLY A 254 -31.72 6.16 2.90
CA GLY A 254 -31.67 7.62 2.98
C GLY A 254 -30.49 8.22 2.20
N ASP A 255 -30.24 9.51 2.39
CA ASP A 255 -29.16 10.21 1.69
C ASP A 255 -27.79 9.73 2.19
N ILE A 256 -26.98 9.22 1.27
CA ILE A 256 -25.64 8.69 1.53
C ILE A 256 -24.75 9.74 2.21
N ASN A 257 -24.81 11.01 1.77
CA ASN A 257 -24.00 12.07 2.35
C ASN A 257 -24.36 12.29 3.82
N VAL A 258 -25.67 12.26 4.13
CA VAL A 258 -26.17 12.41 5.51
C VAL A 258 -25.72 11.24 6.39
N ILE A 259 -25.68 10.02 5.84
CA ILE A 259 -25.21 8.83 6.57
C ILE A 259 -23.73 8.95 6.92
N TYR A 260 -22.88 9.25 5.94
CA TYR A 260 -21.45 9.43 6.17
C TYR A 260 -21.19 10.60 7.13
N ASP A 261 -21.91 11.71 6.99
CA ASP A 261 -21.85 12.84 7.93
C ASP A 261 -22.19 12.42 9.35
N ASN A 262 -23.25 11.63 9.55
CA ASN A 262 -23.64 11.14 10.87
C ASN A 262 -22.58 10.23 11.48
N ILE A 263 -21.98 9.34 10.68
CA ILE A 263 -20.89 8.46 11.11
C ILE A 263 -19.66 9.29 11.52
N PHE A 264 -19.24 10.23 10.69
CA PHE A 264 -18.07 11.09 10.98
C PHE A 264 -18.32 12.03 12.16
N LYS A 265 -19.54 12.57 12.31
CA LYS A 265 -19.94 13.34 13.50
C LYS A 265 -19.86 12.48 14.76
N LYS A 266 -20.27 11.21 14.70
CA LYS A 266 -20.20 10.27 15.84
C LYS A 266 -18.75 10.02 16.27
N ILE A 267 -17.86 9.74 15.31
CA ILE A 267 -16.43 9.57 15.56
C ILE A 267 -15.83 10.86 16.13
N THR A 268 -16.12 12.00 15.51
CA THR A 268 -15.62 13.31 15.95
C THR A 268 -16.09 13.65 17.36
N LYS A 269 -17.36 13.38 17.68
CA LYS A 269 -17.92 13.61 19.02
C LYS A 269 -17.20 12.74 20.06
N LEU A 270 -16.92 11.48 19.75
CA LEU A 270 -16.17 10.61 20.64
C LEU A 270 -14.73 11.13 20.81
N ALA A 271 -14.06 11.45 19.70
CA ALA A 271 -12.68 11.94 19.73
C ALA A 271 -12.54 13.21 20.58
N LYS A 272 -13.57 14.08 20.60
CA LYS A 272 -13.63 15.30 21.43
C LYS A 272 -13.81 15.07 22.94
N ASN A 273 -13.99 13.83 23.39
CA ASN A 273 -14.07 13.54 24.81
C ASN A 273 -12.72 13.83 25.48
N GLU A 274 -12.72 14.55 26.61
CA GLU A 274 -11.50 14.89 27.37
C GLU A 274 -10.67 13.66 27.73
N ALA A 275 -11.32 12.53 28.02
CA ALA A 275 -10.64 11.26 28.31
C ALA A 275 -9.82 10.72 27.12
N LEU A 276 -10.18 11.10 25.90
CA LEU A 276 -9.57 10.66 24.64
C LEU A 276 -8.70 11.74 23.99
N GLU A 277 -8.36 12.82 24.71
CA GLU A 277 -7.52 13.92 24.21
C GLU A 277 -6.18 13.42 23.62
N LYS A 278 -5.68 12.28 24.10
CA LYS A 278 -4.41 11.67 23.68
C LYS A 278 -4.56 10.58 22.62
N THR A 279 -5.79 10.26 22.22
CA THR A 279 -6.08 9.21 21.24
C THR A 279 -6.12 9.81 19.85
N HIS A 280 -5.28 9.29 18.94
CA HIS A 280 -5.30 9.69 17.54
C HIS A 280 -6.27 8.82 16.73
N PHE A 281 -7.20 9.45 16.01
CA PHE A 281 -8.16 8.77 15.16
C PHE A 281 -7.79 8.94 13.68
N TYR A 282 -7.69 7.82 12.97
CA TYR A 282 -7.49 7.79 11.53
C TYR A 282 -8.64 7.07 10.84
N ILE A 283 -9.18 7.71 9.81
CA ILE A 283 -10.27 7.19 9.00
C ILE A 283 -9.70 6.89 7.61
N ILE A 284 -9.73 5.62 7.22
CA ILE A 284 -9.11 5.15 5.98
C ILE A 284 -10.22 4.75 5.00
N PRO A 285 -10.29 5.33 3.79
CA PRO A 285 -11.31 4.97 2.80
C PRO A 285 -11.10 3.56 2.23
N SER A 286 -12.18 3.02 1.69
CA SER A 286 -12.22 1.79 0.90
C SER A 286 -12.70 2.07 -0.52
N ILE A 287 -12.26 1.26 -1.48
CA ILE A 287 -12.79 1.27 -2.87
C ILE A 287 -14.28 0.91 -2.94
N TYR A 288 -14.84 0.44 -1.83
CA TYR A 288 -16.25 0.09 -1.70
C TYR A 288 -17.06 1.15 -0.94
N ASP A 289 -16.44 2.26 -0.52
CA ASP A 289 -17.17 3.39 0.06
C ASP A 289 -17.95 4.13 -1.02
N SER A 290 -19.23 4.39 -0.73
CA SER A 290 -20.15 4.93 -1.74
C SER A 290 -19.91 6.42 -2.05
N ILE A 291 -19.29 7.14 -1.12
CA ILE A 291 -18.96 8.57 -1.27
C ILE A 291 -17.53 8.81 -1.82
N ASN A 292 -16.66 7.80 -1.77
CA ASN A 292 -15.27 7.88 -2.23
C ASN A 292 -15.07 6.99 -3.46
N ILE A 293 -15.43 7.53 -4.63
CA ILE A 293 -15.48 6.81 -5.90
C ILE A 293 -14.14 6.78 -6.66
N TYR A 294 -13.05 7.23 -6.04
CA TYR A 294 -11.75 7.27 -6.67
C TYR A 294 -11.12 5.86 -6.73
N PRO A 295 -10.36 5.52 -7.79
CA PRO A 295 -9.59 4.29 -7.83
C PRO A 295 -8.41 4.34 -6.86
N LEU A 296 -7.74 3.20 -6.65
CA LEU A 296 -6.50 3.18 -5.88
C LEU A 296 -5.34 3.86 -6.64
N PRO A 297 -4.43 4.55 -5.92
CA PRO A 297 -4.54 4.92 -4.50
C PRO A 297 -5.65 5.98 -4.30
N GLN A 298 -6.45 5.83 -3.24
CA GLN A 298 -7.61 6.68 -2.96
C GLN A 298 -7.22 7.89 -2.10
N PRO A 299 -7.68 9.11 -2.44
CA PRO A 299 -7.52 10.25 -1.56
C PRO A 299 -8.38 10.07 -0.30
N PRO A 300 -8.04 10.78 0.80
CA PRO A 300 -8.85 10.79 2.01
C PRO A 300 -10.29 11.27 1.77
N PHE A 301 -11.18 11.03 2.72
CA PHE A 301 -12.54 11.57 2.65
C PHE A 301 -12.53 13.10 2.68
N CYS A 302 -13.15 13.73 1.67
CA CYS A 302 -13.40 15.15 1.64
C CYS A 302 -14.74 15.44 2.31
N ASN A 303 -14.75 16.13 3.45
CA ASN A 303 -15.97 16.70 4.00
C ASN A 303 -15.83 18.22 4.03
N GLU A 304 -16.60 18.91 3.18
CA GLU A 304 -16.56 20.38 3.02
C GLU A 304 -16.80 21.12 4.35
N ASN A 305 -17.56 20.52 5.28
CA ASN A 305 -17.83 21.11 6.59
C ASN A 305 -16.60 21.14 7.51
N TYR A 306 -15.60 20.27 7.29
CA TYR A 306 -14.39 20.20 8.12
C TYR A 306 -13.24 21.05 7.57
N MET A 307 -13.20 21.31 6.25
CA MET A 307 -12.24 22.23 5.64
C MET A 307 -12.42 23.67 6.14
N ASN A 308 -13.67 24.08 6.41
CA ASN A 308 -13.97 25.41 6.96
C ASN A 308 -13.67 25.53 8.47
N ALA A 309 -13.54 24.41 9.19
CA ALA A 309 -13.19 24.39 10.60
C ALA A 309 -11.67 24.36 10.85
N ALA A 310 -10.88 23.87 9.89
CA ALA A 310 -9.42 23.90 9.94
C ALA A 310 -8.83 25.28 9.55
N ASN A 311 -9.62 26.13 8.91
CA ASN A 311 -9.24 27.48 8.47
C ASN A 311 -9.68 28.60 9.43
N ASN A 312 -10.21 28.27 10.63
CA ASN A 312 -10.61 29.22 11.66
C ASN A 312 -9.95 28.93 13.00
#